data_AF-A0A363NM65-F1
#
_entry.id   AF-A0A363NM65-F1
#
_cell.length_a   1.000
_cell.length_b   1.000
_cell.length_c   1.000
_cell.angle_alpha   90.00
_cell.angle_beta   90.00
_cell.angle_gamma   90.00
#
_symmetry.space_group_name_H-M   'P 1'
#
loop_
_entity.id
_entity.type
_entity.pdbx_description
1 polymer ?
#
loop_
_entity_poly.entity_id
_entity_poly.type
_entity_poly.pdbx_seq_one_letter_code
_entity_poly.pdbx_strand_id
1 'polypeptide(L)'
;MKFRIGDLVRFVDEPIEGHITSMQANNIVGVTDETGFEIPVPMDKITLVFGNMRRADDELDQHAAPLTPHRFIEKGILLAISGDHKDGLAKLHIINETSYELLVSVSEATANKVKGLFSNKIPPHDSIQFYTGNFANVGKWPTFRFQIIRHSSSLQELTNPINREQRVRPVDLTNPKVLHEILDEKIWSYELDKIEEDLGLDKLKAHFIPHRPNKK
;
A
#
# COMPACT_ATOMS: atom_id res chain seq x y z
N MET A 1 8.37 21.40 7.05
CA MET A 1 9.47 20.62 6.45
C MET A 1 8.89 19.82 5.31
N LYS A 2 9.27 20.12 4.07
CA LYS A 2 8.55 19.68 2.85
C LYS A 2 9.15 18.43 2.20
N PHE A 3 10.38 18.06 2.57
CA PHE A 3 11.13 16.95 2.00
C PHE A 3 11.91 16.19 3.09
N ARG A 4 12.13 14.89 2.87
CA ARG A 4 12.89 13.98 3.73
C ARG A 4 13.86 13.16 2.89
N ILE A 5 14.92 12.67 3.53
CA ILE A 5 15.84 11.70 2.93
C ILE A 5 15.04 10.45 2.52
N GLY A 6 15.25 9.99 1.29
CA GLY A 6 14.56 8.89 0.65
C GLY A 6 13.38 9.29 -0.23
N ASP A 7 12.89 10.53 -0.14
CA ASP A 7 11.80 11.00 -1.01
C ASP A 7 12.29 11.04 -2.47
N LEU A 8 11.48 10.52 -3.40
CA LEU A 8 11.70 10.67 -4.84
C LEU A 8 11.34 12.10 -5.24
N VAL A 9 12.29 12.79 -5.86
CA VAL A 9 12.12 14.17 -6.29
C VAL A 9 12.51 14.31 -7.75
N ARG A 10 11.81 15.23 -8.42
CA ARG A 10 12.07 15.63 -9.79
C ARG A 10 12.56 17.05 -9.81
N PHE A 11 13.53 17.31 -10.67
CA PHE A 11 14.08 18.63 -10.89
C PHE A 11 13.06 19.49 -11.65
N VAL A 12 12.91 20.75 -11.24
CA VAL A 12 11.92 21.65 -11.87
C VAL A 12 12.37 22.05 -13.28
N ASP A 13 13.67 22.30 -13.46
CA ASP A 13 14.21 22.82 -14.71
C ASP A 13 14.64 21.70 -15.67
N GLU A 14 14.83 20.48 -15.17
CA GLU A 14 15.42 19.35 -15.91
C GLU A 14 14.54 18.09 -15.79
N PRO A 15 14.45 17.25 -16.84
CA PRO A 15 13.71 15.99 -16.80
C PRO A 15 14.49 14.88 -16.08
N ILE A 16 15.09 15.21 -14.92
CA ILE A 16 15.88 14.29 -14.11
C ILE A 16 15.11 14.00 -12.83
N GLU A 17 15.10 12.73 -12.43
CA GLU A 17 14.50 12.24 -11.19
C GLU A 17 15.56 11.55 -10.35
N GLY A 18 15.40 11.61 -9.03
CA GLY A 18 16.31 10.95 -8.12
C GLY A 18 15.83 11.00 -6.69
N HIS A 19 16.52 10.28 -5.82
CA HIS A 19 16.18 10.20 -4.41
C HIS A 19 17.02 11.18 -3.59
N ILE A 20 16.40 11.83 -2.61
CA ILE A 20 17.15 12.65 -1.66
C ILE A 20 18.03 11.73 -0.80
N THR A 21 19.34 11.84 -0.91
CA THR A 21 20.32 11.03 -0.16
C THR A 21 20.99 11.85 0.93
N SER A 22 21.13 13.16 0.75
CA SER A 22 21.73 14.05 1.75
C SER A 22 20.94 15.36 1.90
N MET A 23 21.00 15.95 3.09
CA MET A 23 20.47 17.30 3.36
C MET A 23 21.60 18.15 3.94
N GLN A 24 21.92 19.25 3.26
CA GLN A 24 23.02 20.14 3.62
C GLN A 24 22.50 21.45 4.24
N ALA A 25 23.42 22.24 4.79
CA ALA A 25 23.12 23.60 5.22
C ALA A 25 22.72 24.49 4.03
N ASN A 26 21.94 25.55 4.29
CA ASN A 26 21.46 26.50 3.28
C ASN A 26 20.45 25.95 2.27
N ASN A 27 19.55 25.04 2.70
CA ASN A 27 18.44 24.56 1.86
C ASN A 27 18.90 23.82 0.59
N ILE A 28 20.09 23.23 0.61
CA ILE A 28 20.61 22.38 -0.47
C ILE A 28 20.37 20.92 -0.10
N VAL A 29 19.91 20.13 -1.06
CA VAL A 29 19.73 18.67 -0.93
C VAL A 29 20.59 17.95 -1.97
N GLY A 30 21.17 16.82 -1.57
CA GLY A 30 21.81 15.89 -2.49
C GLY A 30 20.76 14.95 -3.06
N VAL A 31 20.60 14.96 -4.37
CA VAL A 31 19.69 14.06 -5.10
C VAL A 31 20.54 13.08 -5.89
N THR A 32 20.36 11.78 -5.62
CA THR A 32 21.06 10.70 -6.33
C THR A 32 20.14 10.08 -7.36
N ASP A 33 20.64 10.02 -8.60
CA ASP A 33 19.95 9.38 -9.73
C ASP A 33 20.12 7.85 -9.72
N GLU A 34 19.58 7.17 -10.73
CA GLU A 34 19.73 5.72 -10.89
C GLU A 34 21.17 5.28 -11.21
N THR A 35 22.03 6.21 -11.66
CA THR A 35 23.44 5.93 -11.98
C THR A 35 24.34 5.97 -10.75
N GLY A 36 23.82 6.44 -9.61
CA GLY A 36 24.54 6.58 -8.35
C GLY A 36 25.31 7.90 -8.22
N PHE A 37 25.04 8.88 -9.08
CA PHE A 37 25.66 10.21 -9.03
C PHE A 37 24.85 11.16 -8.15
N GLU A 38 25.48 11.77 -7.14
CA GLU A 38 24.83 12.74 -6.24
C GLU A 38 24.97 14.18 -6.76
N ILE A 39 23.83 14.79 -7.07
CA ILE A 39 23.74 16.16 -7.58
C ILE A 39 23.24 17.08 -6.44
N PRO A 40 24.00 18.12 -6.06
CA PRO A 40 23.54 19.10 -5.08
C PRO A 40 22.58 20.11 -5.73
N VAL A 41 21.36 20.19 -5.23
CA VAL A 41 20.29 21.02 -5.79
C VAL A 41 19.62 21.86 -4.69
N PRO A 42 19.31 23.14 -4.95
CA PRO A 42 18.47 23.92 -4.04
C PRO A 42 17.07 23.31 -3.87
N MET A 43 16.56 23.32 -2.65
CA MET A 43 15.25 22.76 -2.30
C MET A 43 14.07 23.38 -3.09
N ASP A 44 14.23 24.61 -3.58
CA ASP A 44 13.21 25.31 -4.40
C ASP A 44 13.20 24.84 -5.87
N LYS A 45 14.23 24.10 -6.29
CA LYS A 45 14.39 23.58 -7.66
C LYS A 45 14.02 22.11 -7.78
N ILE A 46 13.39 21.56 -6.75
CA ILE A 46 12.90 20.18 -6.74
C ILE A 46 11.43 20.11 -6.34
N THR A 47 10.73 19.14 -6.90
CA THR A 47 9.35 18.81 -6.57
C THR A 47 9.25 17.36 -6.17
N LEU A 48 8.42 17.08 -5.16
CA LEU A 48 8.23 15.71 -4.70
C LEU A 48 7.41 14.94 -5.75
N VAL A 49 7.98 13.85 -6.24
CA VAL A 49 7.26 12.94 -7.12
C VAL A 49 6.51 11.97 -6.22
N PHE A 50 5.24 12.26 -6.01
CA PHE A 50 4.33 11.23 -5.51
C PHE A 50 4.15 10.23 -6.66
N GLY A 51 4.50 8.96 -6.42
CA GLY A 51 4.22 7.87 -7.35
C GLY A 51 2.76 7.97 -7.80
N ASN A 52 2.59 8.11 -9.11
CA ASN A 52 1.35 8.32 -9.86
C ASN A 52 0.60 9.65 -9.61
N MET A 53 1.10 10.72 -10.23
CA MET A 53 0.21 11.65 -10.95
C MET A 53 0.45 11.49 -12.45
N ARG A 54 -0.41 10.69 -13.12
CA ARG A 54 -0.77 11.04 -14.50
C ARG A 54 -1.24 12.50 -14.45
N ARG A 55 -0.70 13.35 -15.31
CA ARG A 55 -1.09 14.77 -15.33
C ARG A 55 -2.57 14.84 -15.73
N ALA A 56 -3.30 15.83 -15.22
CA ALA A 56 -4.63 16.14 -15.74
C ALA A 56 -4.60 16.50 -17.24
N ASP A 57 -3.43 16.88 -17.77
CA ASP A 57 -3.22 17.09 -19.22
C ASP A 57 -3.06 15.79 -20.02
N ASP A 58 -2.89 14.62 -19.39
CA ASP A 58 -2.93 13.31 -20.06
C ASP A 58 -4.37 12.76 -20.20
N GLU A 59 -5.38 13.45 -19.66
CA GLU A 59 -6.78 13.01 -19.71
C GLU A 59 -7.43 13.19 -21.10
N LEU A 60 -6.77 13.87 -22.05
CA LEU A 60 -7.33 14.09 -23.38
C LEU A 60 -7.05 12.99 -24.40
N ASP A 61 -6.14 12.03 -24.13
CA ASP A 61 -5.71 11.04 -25.15
C ASP A 61 -5.72 9.56 -24.69
N GLN A 62 -6.38 9.19 -23.58
CA GLN A 62 -6.43 7.78 -23.14
C GLN A 62 -7.83 7.17 -22.97
N HIS A 63 -8.86 7.74 -23.59
CA HIS A 63 -10.11 7.01 -23.84
C HIS A 63 -9.98 6.06 -25.04
N ALA A 64 -9.05 5.11 -24.99
CA ALA A 64 -9.06 3.93 -25.85
C ALA A 64 -8.17 2.81 -25.28
N ALA A 65 -8.59 2.20 -24.17
CA ALA A 65 -8.23 0.81 -23.90
C ALA A 65 -9.41 -0.08 -24.37
N PRO A 66 -9.14 -1.22 -25.04
CA PRO A 66 -10.08 -1.87 -25.95
C PRO A 66 -11.32 -2.47 -25.28
N LEU A 67 -12.46 -2.34 -25.98
CA LEU A 67 -13.75 -3.00 -25.78
C LEU A 67 -13.65 -4.54 -25.90
N THR A 68 -12.94 -5.17 -24.98
CA THR A 68 -13.17 -6.59 -24.69
C THR A 68 -14.03 -6.63 -23.43
N PRO A 69 -15.18 -7.31 -23.39
CA PRO A 69 -15.95 -7.44 -22.17
C PRO A 69 -15.14 -8.27 -21.18
N HIS A 70 -14.26 -7.60 -20.44
CA HIS A 70 -13.62 -8.20 -19.28
C HIS A 70 -14.76 -8.49 -18.30
N ARG A 71 -14.87 -9.77 -17.93
CA ARG A 71 -15.68 -10.20 -16.81
C ARG A 71 -15.38 -9.25 -15.65
N PHE A 72 -16.42 -8.63 -15.09
CA PHE A 72 -16.24 -7.71 -13.98
C PHE A 72 -15.64 -8.47 -12.78
N ILE A 73 -14.47 -8.05 -12.32
CA ILE A 73 -13.73 -8.70 -11.23
C ILE A 73 -14.07 -7.96 -9.94
N GLU A 74 -14.74 -8.64 -9.01
CA GLU A 74 -15.23 -8.03 -7.78
C GLU A 74 -14.25 -8.11 -6.59
N LYS A 75 -13.32 -9.07 -6.63
CA LYS A 75 -12.39 -9.40 -5.55
C LYS A 75 -10.94 -9.36 -6.01
N GLY A 76 -10.03 -9.12 -5.07
CA GLY A 76 -8.59 -9.02 -5.33
C GLY A 76 -8.02 -7.67 -4.89
N ILE A 77 -8.36 -7.24 -3.66
CA ILE A 77 -7.74 -6.06 -3.05
C ILE A 77 -6.68 -6.55 -2.08
N LEU A 78 -5.40 -6.30 -2.40
CA LEU A 78 -4.27 -6.90 -1.68
C LEU A 78 -3.40 -5.83 -1.02
N LEU A 79 -2.91 -6.13 0.19
CA LEU A 79 -1.70 -5.51 0.72
C LEU A 79 -0.51 -6.35 0.25
N ALA A 80 0.37 -5.76 -0.55
CA ALA A 80 1.57 -6.39 -1.05
C ALA A 80 2.82 -5.85 -0.36
N ILE A 81 3.81 -6.71 -0.15
CA ILE A 81 5.12 -6.40 0.38
C ILE A 81 6.17 -6.88 -0.61
N SER A 82 6.90 -5.94 -1.20
CA SER A 82 8.03 -6.20 -2.10
C SER A 82 9.37 -5.81 -1.48
N GLY A 83 10.47 -6.12 -2.17
CA GLY A 83 11.85 -5.91 -1.70
C GLY A 83 12.51 -7.16 -1.13
N ASP A 84 13.84 -7.27 -1.22
CA ASP A 84 14.61 -8.42 -0.73
C ASP A 84 15.17 -8.16 0.68
N HIS A 85 15.26 -9.22 1.50
CA HIS A 85 15.92 -9.16 2.80
C HIS A 85 17.38 -8.71 2.68
N LYS A 86 18.03 -9.00 1.54
CA LYS A 86 19.42 -8.56 1.24
C LYS A 86 19.55 -7.04 1.12
N ASP A 87 18.58 -6.38 0.49
CA ASP A 87 18.59 -4.92 0.30
C ASP A 87 18.11 -4.19 1.56
N GLY A 88 17.48 -4.92 2.49
CA GLY A 88 17.02 -4.43 3.79
C GLY A 88 15.81 -3.49 3.71
N LEU A 89 15.38 -3.08 2.51
CA LEU A 89 14.23 -2.21 2.29
C LEU A 89 13.02 -3.01 1.80
N ALA A 90 11.90 -2.81 2.47
CA ALA A 90 10.59 -3.34 2.12
C ALA A 90 9.69 -2.21 1.64
N LYS A 91 8.97 -2.44 0.55
CA LYS A 91 7.96 -1.51 0.02
C LYS A 91 6.59 -2.13 0.17
N LEU A 92 5.64 -1.36 0.68
CA LEU A 92 4.26 -1.78 0.90
C LEU A 92 3.36 -1.10 -0.11
N HIS A 93 2.57 -1.92 -0.81
CA HIS A 93 1.69 -1.51 -1.88
C HIS A 93 0.26 -1.94 -1.59
N ILE A 94 -0.71 -1.15 -2.05
CA ILE A 94 -2.08 -1.61 -2.22
C ILE A 94 -2.23 -1.97 -3.69
N ILE A 95 -2.65 -3.21 -3.96
CA ILE A 95 -2.93 -3.70 -5.31
C ILE A 95 -4.45 -3.80 -5.47
N ASN A 96 -4.93 -3.27 -6.59
CA ASN A 96 -6.31 -3.40 -7.02
C ASN A 96 -6.40 -4.31 -8.25
N GLU A 97 -6.69 -5.59 -8.06
CA GLU A 97 -6.97 -6.51 -9.18
C GLU A 97 -8.43 -6.42 -9.64
N THR A 98 -9.26 -5.63 -8.94
CA THR A 98 -10.68 -5.52 -9.22
C THR A 98 -10.98 -4.57 -10.36
N SER A 99 -12.18 -4.68 -10.91
CA SER A 99 -12.72 -3.74 -11.90
C SER A 99 -13.29 -2.46 -11.27
N TYR A 100 -13.20 -2.30 -9.95
CA TYR A 100 -13.63 -1.09 -9.24
C TYR A 100 -12.53 -0.03 -9.21
N GLU A 101 -12.90 1.24 -9.23
CA GLU A 101 -12.05 2.30 -8.69
C GLU A 101 -12.10 2.23 -7.16
N LEU A 102 -10.94 2.26 -6.49
CA LEU A 102 -10.87 2.24 -5.04
C LEU A 102 -10.61 3.64 -4.50
N LEU A 103 -11.37 4.05 -3.49
CA LEU A 103 -11.06 5.21 -2.66
C LEU A 103 -10.45 4.68 -1.36
N VAL A 104 -9.17 4.98 -1.12
CA VAL A 104 -8.40 4.38 -0.03
C VAL A 104 -7.92 5.43 0.95
N SER A 105 -7.98 5.08 2.24
CA SER A 105 -7.29 5.74 3.34
C SER A 105 -6.54 4.70 4.17
N VAL A 106 -5.26 4.97 4.45
CA VAL A 106 -4.39 4.15 5.29
C VAL A 106 -3.90 4.98 6.46
N SER A 107 -4.00 4.43 7.66
CA SER A 107 -3.55 5.08 8.89
C SER A 107 -2.74 4.13 9.78
N GLU A 108 -1.81 4.67 10.56
CA GLU A 108 -1.15 3.94 11.66
C GLU A 108 -2.09 3.91 12.86
N ALA A 109 -2.40 2.72 13.37
CA ALA A 109 -3.15 2.56 14.62
C ALA A 109 -2.18 2.58 15.81
N THR A 110 -2.39 3.50 16.75
CA THR A 110 -1.67 3.57 18.03
C THR A 110 -2.65 3.64 19.18
N ALA A 111 -2.84 2.52 19.88
CA ALA A 111 -3.84 2.35 20.94
C ALA A 111 -5.25 2.78 20.46
N ASN A 112 -5.73 3.96 20.86
CA ASN A 112 -7.05 4.49 20.49
C ASN A 112 -7.00 5.68 19.52
N LYS A 113 -5.83 6.00 18.97
CA LYS A 113 -5.65 7.10 18.02
C LYS A 113 -5.14 6.56 16.69
N VAL A 114 -5.51 7.24 15.62
CA VAL A 114 -5.03 6.94 14.26
C VAL A 114 -4.29 8.14 13.71
N LYS A 115 -3.21 7.89 12.97
CA LYS A 115 -2.48 8.90 12.21
C LYS A 115 -2.54 8.52 10.73
N GLY A 116 -3.11 9.38 9.90
CA GLY A 116 -3.17 9.15 8.45
C GLY A 116 -1.78 9.10 7.84
N LEU A 117 -1.54 8.10 6.98
CA LEU A 117 -0.31 7.93 6.21
C LEU A 117 -0.54 8.23 4.73
N PHE A 118 -1.66 7.78 4.21
CA PHE A 118 -1.92 7.77 2.78
C PHE A 118 -3.42 7.90 2.53
N SER A 119 -3.79 8.68 1.52
CA SER A 119 -5.15 8.68 0.99
C SER A 119 -5.10 9.02 -0.49
N ASN A 120 -5.68 8.15 -1.31
CA ASN A 120 -5.73 8.34 -2.76
C ASN A 120 -6.81 7.46 -3.41
N LYS A 121 -7.04 7.69 -4.70
CA LYS A 121 -7.76 6.77 -5.56
C LYS A 121 -6.80 5.76 -6.19
N ILE A 122 -7.27 4.54 -6.42
CA ILE A 122 -6.52 3.50 -7.14
C ILE A 122 -7.41 3.02 -8.30
N PRO A 123 -6.98 3.22 -9.56
CA PRO A 123 -7.71 2.73 -10.72
C PRO A 123 -7.86 1.20 -10.73
N PRO A 124 -8.84 0.67 -11.49
CA PRO A 124 -8.91 -0.77 -11.77
C PRO A 124 -7.58 -1.32 -12.31
N HIS A 125 -7.20 -2.52 -11.86
CA HIS A 125 -6.00 -3.22 -12.33
C HIS A 125 -4.69 -2.43 -12.15
N ASP A 126 -4.58 -1.66 -11.07
CA ASP A 126 -3.42 -0.81 -10.77
C ASP A 126 -2.93 -1.04 -9.33
N SER A 127 -1.76 -0.49 -9.00
CA SER A 127 -1.19 -0.54 -7.66
C SER A 127 -0.55 0.78 -7.25
N ILE A 128 -0.45 1.01 -5.94
CA ILE A 128 0.23 2.20 -5.40
C ILE A 128 1.02 1.86 -4.14
N GLN A 129 2.25 2.36 -4.08
CA GLN A 129 3.08 2.30 -2.88
C GLN A 129 2.58 3.32 -1.86
N PHE A 130 2.39 2.91 -0.61
CA PHE A 130 1.97 3.83 0.46
C PHE A 130 2.94 3.87 1.65
N TYR A 131 3.86 2.91 1.76
CA TYR A 131 4.80 2.83 2.87
C TYR A 131 6.12 2.17 2.46
N THR A 132 7.21 2.57 3.11
CA THR A 132 8.53 1.96 2.98
C THR A 132 9.10 1.77 4.38
N GLY A 133 9.67 0.60 4.64
CA GLY A 133 10.25 0.27 5.94
C GLY A 133 11.46 -0.64 5.80
N ASN A 134 12.25 -0.78 6.86
CA ASN A 134 13.38 -1.69 6.87
C ASN A 134 12.97 -3.07 7.40
N PHE A 135 13.38 -4.16 6.72
CA PHE A 135 13.07 -5.54 7.12
C PHE A 135 13.55 -5.88 8.54
N ALA A 136 14.68 -5.31 8.99
CA ALA A 136 15.20 -5.51 10.34
C ALA A 136 14.26 -4.97 11.43
N ASN A 137 13.35 -4.06 11.08
CA ASN A 137 12.43 -3.40 12.00
C ASN A 137 10.97 -3.83 11.83
N VAL A 138 10.67 -4.90 11.08
CA VAL A 138 9.28 -5.36 10.83
C VAL A 138 8.49 -5.53 12.12
N GLY A 139 9.10 -6.06 13.18
CA GLY A 139 8.43 -6.22 14.48
C GLY A 139 7.94 -4.90 15.11
N LYS A 140 8.53 -3.77 14.72
CA LYS A 140 8.20 -2.41 15.17
C LYS A 140 7.32 -1.63 14.19
N TRP A 141 6.99 -2.20 13.03
CA TRP A 141 6.08 -1.54 12.09
C TRP A 141 4.70 -1.34 12.73
N PRO A 142 4.02 -0.23 12.40
CA PRO A 142 2.69 0.05 12.91
C PRO A 142 1.69 -1.01 12.44
N THR A 143 0.59 -1.14 13.17
CA THR A 143 -0.60 -1.80 12.61
C THR A 143 -1.25 -0.81 11.64
N PHE A 144 -1.46 -1.24 10.40
CA PHE A 144 -2.08 -0.41 9.38
C PHE A 144 -3.58 -0.61 9.40
N ARG A 145 -4.33 0.49 9.46
CA ARG A 145 -5.79 0.52 9.34
C ARG A 145 -6.15 1.02 7.95
N PHE A 146 -6.81 0.16 7.18
CA PHE A 146 -7.29 0.41 5.83
C PHE A 146 -8.79 0.73 5.88
N GLN A 147 -9.17 1.80 5.20
CA GLN A 147 -10.57 2.11 4.89
C GLN A 147 -10.67 2.22 3.37
N ILE A 148 -11.47 1.34 2.76
CA ILE A 148 -11.55 1.20 1.31
C ILE A 148 -13.02 1.25 0.89
N ILE A 149 -13.34 2.12 -0.05
CA ILE A 149 -14.66 2.20 -0.68
C ILE A 149 -14.48 1.82 -2.15
N ARG A 150 -15.33 0.93 -2.64
CA ARG A 150 -15.39 0.55 -4.05
C ARG A 150 -16.34 1.47 -4.80
N HIS A 151 -15.93 1.90 -5.98
CA HIS A 151 -16.71 2.75 -6.86
C HIS A 151 -16.72 2.19 -8.29
N SER A 152 -17.90 2.18 -8.93
CA SER A 152 -18.06 1.78 -10.32
C SER A 152 -19.12 2.67 -10.98
N SER A 153 -18.93 3.02 -12.25
CA SER A 153 -19.94 3.65 -13.08
C SER A 153 -20.96 2.66 -13.65
N SER A 154 -20.66 1.37 -13.60
CA SER A 154 -21.56 0.30 -14.02
C SER A 154 -22.50 -0.13 -12.88
N LEU A 155 -23.66 -0.68 -13.23
CA LEU A 155 -24.60 -1.21 -12.24
C LEU A 155 -23.98 -2.42 -11.55
N GLN A 156 -23.72 -2.31 -10.25
CA GLN A 156 -23.15 -3.35 -9.40
C GLN A 156 -23.92 -3.44 -8.08
N GLU A 157 -23.77 -4.57 -7.39
CA GLU A 157 -24.31 -4.71 -6.04
C GLU A 157 -23.62 -3.73 -5.07
N LEU A 158 -24.40 -3.17 -4.14
CA LEU A 158 -23.88 -2.29 -3.11
C LEU A 158 -23.01 -3.10 -2.14
N THR A 159 -21.75 -2.72 -2.00
CA THR A 159 -20.82 -3.32 -1.03
C THR A 159 -20.57 -2.37 0.15
N ASN A 160 -20.41 -2.95 1.34
CA ASN A 160 -20.02 -2.17 2.51
C ASN A 160 -18.56 -1.68 2.39
N PRO A 161 -18.23 -0.49 2.92
CA PRO A 161 -16.85 -0.06 3.04
C PRO A 161 -16.02 -1.08 3.81
N ILE A 162 -14.85 -1.42 3.26
CA ILE A 162 -13.92 -2.34 3.90
C ILE A 162 -13.15 -1.56 4.96
N ASN A 163 -13.24 -2.03 6.20
CA ASN A 163 -12.41 -1.54 7.30
C ASN A 163 -11.58 -2.72 7.81
N ARG A 164 -10.26 -2.66 7.61
CA ARG A 164 -9.33 -3.74 7.96
C ARG A 164 -8.15 -3.23 8.74
N GLU A 165 -7.75 -3.97 9.75
CA GLU A 165 -6.48 -3.77 10.45
C GLU A 165 -5.54 -4.90 10.08
N GLN A 166 -4.38 -4.56 9.53
CA GLN A 166 -3.36 -5.53 9.14
C GLN A 166 -2.03 -5.15 9.77
N ARG A 167 -1.49 -6.10 10.53
CA ARG A 167 -0.12 -6.04 11.04
C ARG A 167 0.74 -6.99 10.23
N VAL A 168 1.83 -6.48 9.66
CA VAL A 168 2.83 -7.34 9.00
C VAL A 168 3.69 -7.97 10.09
N ARG A 169 3.72 -9.30 10.16
CA ARG A 169 4.51 -10.02 11.16
C ARG A 169 5.78 -10.58 10.51
N PRO A 170 6.92 -10.61 11.22
CA PRO A 170 8.15 -11.18 10.67
C PRO A 170 7.99 -12.62 10.15
N VAL A 171 7.16 -13.44 10.82
CA VAL A 171 6.86 -14.81 10.40
C VAL A 171 6.13 -14.90 9.05
N ASP A 172 5.34 -13.89 8.69
CA ASP A 172 4.63 -13.92 7.42
C ASP A 172 5.61 -13.71 6.24
N LEU A 173 6.71 -12.99 6.51
CA LEU A 173 7.78 -12.70 5.55
C LEU A 173 8.82 -13.82 5.42
N THR A 174 8.62 -14.96 6.10
CA THR A 174 9.42 -16.18 5.87
C THR A 174 8.79 -17.10 4.82
N ASN A 175 7.52 -16.87 4.46
CA ASN A 175 6.84 -17.62 3.42
C ASN A 175 7.50 -17.36 2.05
N PRO A 176 7.42 -18.31 1.10
CA PRO A 176 7.90 -18.05 -0.25
C PRO A 176 7.07 -16.95 -0.90
N LYS A 177 7.75 -16.01 -1.55
CA LYS A 177 7.10 -14.98 -2.35
C LYS A 177 6.47 -15.55 -3.60
N VAL A 178 5.38 -14.93 -4.04
CA VAL A 178 4.68 -15.28 -5.28
C VAL A 178 4.87 -14.13 -6.28
N LEU A 179 5.12 -14.47 -7.55
CA LEU A 179 5.18 -13.47 -8.62
C LEU A 179 3.80 -12.85 -8.81
N HIS A 180 3.72 -11.53 -8.84
CA HIS A 180 2.47 -10.79 -9.05
C HIS A 180 2.52 -10.02 -10.36
N GLU A 181 1.45 -10.10 -11.15
CA GLU A 181 1.40 -9.57 -12.52
C GLU A 181 1.36 -8.04 -12.58
N ILE A 182 0.70 -7.37 -11.62
CA ILE A 182 0.55 -5.90 -11.63
C ILE A 182 1.86 -5.22 -11.22
N LEU A 183 2.60 -5.80 -10.28
CA LEU A 183 3.88 -5.26 -9.83
C LEU A 183 5.09 -5.78 -10.61
N ASP A 184 4.93 -6.83 -11.42
CA ASP A 184 6.00 -7.59 -12.07
C ASP A 184 7.15 -8.00 -11.12
N GLU A 185 6.78 -8.28 -9.86
CA GLU A 185 7.71 -8.57 -8.78
C GLU A 185 7.22 -9.74 -7.92
N LYS A 186 8.17 -10.40 -7.25
CA LYS A 186 7.85 -11.41 -6.23
C LYS A 186 7.50 -10.72 -4.92
N ILE A 187 6.29 -10.96 -4.42
CA ILE A 187 5.74 -10.31 -3.22
C ILE A 187 5.24 -11.31 -2.17
N TRP A 188 5.11 -10.83 -0.94
CA TRP A 188 4.15 -11.36 0.03
C TRP A 188 2.85 -10.58 -0.07
N SER A 189 1.70 -11.25 0.15
CA SER A 189 0.40 -10.59 0.05
C SER A 189 -0.54 -10.96 1.20
N TYR A 190 -1.43 -10.03 1.54
CA TYR A 190 -2.59 -10.23 2.39
C TYR A 190 -3.84 -9.77 1.65
N GLU A 191 -4.89 -10.60 1.61
CA GLU A 191 -6.18 -10.24 1.02
C GLU A 191 -6.95 -9.32 1.97
N LEU A 192 -7.14 -8.05 1.60
CA LEU A 192 -7.85 -7.06 2.41
C LEU A 192 -9.38 -7.18 2.26
N ASP A 193 -9.85 -7.74 1.16
CA ASP A 193 -11.28 -7.94 0.89
C ASP A 193 -11.80 -9.34 1.22
N LYS A 194 -10.95 -10.21 1.76
CA LYS A 194 -11.39 -11.49 2.30
C LYS A 194 -12.31 -11.26 3.49
N ILE A 195 -13.48 -11.89 3.47
CA ILE A 195 -14.35 -11.94 4.63
C ILE A 195 -13.79 -13.03 5.55
N GLU A 196 -13.17 -12.62 6.64
CA GLU A 196 -12.87 -13.54 7.74
C GLU A 196 -14.21 -14.03 8.30
N GLU A 197 -14.53 -15.29 8.05
CA GLU A 197 -15.57 -15.97 8.79
C GLU A 197 -15.11 -15.99 10.25
N ASP A 198 -15.86 -15.33 11.12
CA ASP A 198 -15.71 -15.49 12.56
C ASP A 198 -15.98 -16.97 12.87
N LEU A 199 -14.89 -17.75 12.91
CA LEU A 199 -14.88 -19.13 13.36
C LEU A 199 -15.30 -19.11 14.82
N GLY A 200 -16.61 -19.02 15.08
CA GLY A 200 -17.20 -18.65 16.35
C GLY A 200 -16.59 -19.41 17.53
N LEU A 201 -15.51 -18.87 18.08
CA LEU A 201 -14.79 -19.38 19.25
C LEU A 201 -15.73 -19.36 20.46
N ASP A 202 -16.74 -18.50 20.43
CA ASP A 202 -17.81 -18.42 21.41
C ASP A 202 -18.77 -19.62 21.36
N LYS A 203 -19.00 -20.23 20.19
CA LYS A 203 -19.80 -21.48 20.09
C LYS A 203 -19.05 -22.70 20.62
N LEU A 204 -17.72 -22.71 20.53
CA LEU A 204 -16.88 -23.78 21.09
C LEU A 204 -16.82 -23.73 22.62
N LYS A 205 -16.82 -22.54 23.23
CA LYS A 205 -16.84 -22.40 24.70
C LYS A 205 -18.16 -22.88 25.32
N ALA A 206 -19.29 -22.73 24.63
CA ALA A 206 -20.59 -23.19 25.11
C ALA A 206 -20.74 -24.73 25.14
N HIS A 207 -19.94 -25.47 24.36
CA HIS A 207 -19.97 -26.94 24.31
C HIS A 207 -19.07 -27.62 25.36
N PHE A 208 -18.18 -26.87 26.02
CA PHE A 208 -17.25 -27.39 27.03
C PHE A 208 -17.63 -26.95 28.46
N ILE A 209 -18.92 -27.01 28.81
CA ILE A 209 -19.32 -27.02 30.23
C ILE A 209 -19.32 -28.48 30.71
N PRO A 210 -18.31 -28.95 31.47
CA PRO A 210 -18.35 -30.28 32.04
C PRO A 210 -19.51 -30.34 33.03
N HIS A 211 -20.49 -31.20 32.74
CA HIS A 211 -21.53 -31.59 33.67
C HIS A 211 -20.87 -32.30 34.87
N ARG A 212 -20.51 -31.54 35.90
CA ARG A 212 -20.11 -32.11 37.18
C ARG A 212 -21.38 -32.35 37.99
N PRO A 213 -21.80 -33.60 38.24
CA PRO A 213 -22.96 -33.85 39.08
C PRO A 213 -22.62 -33.44 40.52
N ASN A 214 -23.45 -32.57 41.10
CA ASN A 214 -23.41 -32.25 42.52
C ASN A 214 -23.65 -33.55 43.30
N LYS A 215 -22.64 -34.01 44.05
CA LYS A 215 -22.82 -35.09 45.03
C LYS A 215 -23.57 -34.49 46.22
N LYS A 216 -24.75 -35.05 46.51
CA LYS A 216 -25.47 -34.87 47.78
C LYS A 216 -24.63 -35.39 48.94
#